data_AF-A0A139A401-F1
#
_entry.id   AF-A0A139A401-F1
#
_cell.length_a   1.000
_cell.length_b   1.000
_cell.length_c   1.000
_cell.angle_alpha   90.00
_cell.angle_beta   90.00
_cell.angle_gamma   90.00
#
_symmetry.space_group_name_H-M   'P 1'
#
loop_
_entity.id
_entity.type
_entity.pdbx_description
1 polymer ?
#
loop_
_entity_poly.entity_id
_entity_poly.type
_entity_poly.pdbx_seq_one_letter_code
_entity_poly.pdbx_strand_id
1 'polypeptide(L)' 'MSSLDSPPLRDARETFDILADISRILNTGLDRQQLATIVQLCELGVNPEALAAVVKEVRRERLSMGGSGG' A
#
# COMPACT_ATOMS: atom_id res chain seq x y z
N MET A 1 -7.84 29.12 12.53
CA MET A 1 -8.28 28.13 11.53
C MET A 1 -7.03 27.57 10.88
N SER A 2 -6.77 26.28 11.11
CA SER A 2 -5.50 25.62 10.77
C SER A 2 -5.31 25.55 9.26
N SER A 3 -4.20 26.09 8.74
CA SER A 3 -3.84 26.13 7.30
C SER A 3 -3.66 24.77 6.61
N LEU A 4 -4.03 23.67 7.26
CA LEU A 4 -3.96 22.30 6.72
C LEU A 4 -5.21 21.91 5.91
N ASP A 5 -6.26 22.72 5.93
CA ASP A 5 -7.50 22.50 5.18
C ASP A 5 -7.41 23.10 3.77
N SER A 6 -6.42 22.67 2.99
CA SER A 6 -6.41 22.95 1.55
C SER A 6 -7.28 21.89 0.86
N PRO A 7 -8.29 22.26 0.04
CA PRO A 7 -9.18 21.31 -0.64
C PRO A 7 -8.46 20.11 -1.29
N PRO A 8 -7.34 20.26 -2.02
CA PRO A 8 -6.64 19.12 -2.63
C PRO A 8 -6.05 18.12 -1.60
N LEU A 9 -5.70 18.56 -0.40
CA LEU A 9 -5.19 17.66 0.66
C LEU A 9 -6.32 16.81 1.24
N ARG A 10 -7.53 17.37 1.33
CA ARG A 10 -8.72 16.65 1.79
C ARG A 10 -9.14 15.58 0.79
N ASP A 11 -9.16 15.93 -0.49
CA ASP A 11 -9.55 15.01 -1.58
C ASP A 11 -8.56 13.84 -1.72
N ALA A 12 -7.25 14.11 -1.60
CA ALA A 12 -6.23 13.07 -1.62
C ALA A 12 -6.36 12.10 -0.44
N ARG A 13 -6.67 12.61 0.75
CA ARG A 13 -6.87 11.78 1.94
C ARG A 13 -8.12 10.91 1.82
N GLU A 14 -9.23 11.48 1.36
CA GLU A 14 -10.48 10.75 1.13
C GLU A 14 -10.29 9.65 0.08
N THR A 15 -9.61 9.97 -1.02
CA THR A 15 -9.23 8.99 -2.06
C THR A 15 -8.40 7.84 -1.47
N PHE A 16 -7.40 8.18 -0.65
CA PHE A 16 -6.55 7.16 -0.02
C PHE A 16 -7.32 6.28 0.98
N ASP A 17 -8.23 6.87 1.76
CA ASP A 17 -9.06 6.13 2.70
C ASP A 17 -9.99 5.14 1.95
N ILE A 18 -10.56 5.53 0.80
CA ILE A 18 -11.34 4.64 -0.08
C ILE A 18 -10.45 3.49 -0.61
N LEU A 19 -9.23 3.79 -1.07
CA LEU A 19 -8.29 2.76 -1.53
C LEU A 19 -7.94 1.76 -0.41
N ALA A 20 -7.77 2.24 0.82
CA ALA A 20 -7.51 1.40 1.98
C ALA A 20 -8.70 0.47 2.28
N ASP A 21 -9.93 0.95 2.14
CA ASP A 21 -11.13 0.14 2.31
C ASP A 21 -11.28 -0.92 1.21
N ILE A 22 -11.01 -0.55 -0.05
CA ILE A 22 -10.98 -1.52 -1.16
C ILE A 22 -9.94 -2.62 -0.89
N SER A 23 -8.73 -2.23 -0.47
CA SER A 23 -7.65 -3.15 -0.12
C SER A 23 -8.06 -4.13 1.00
N ARG A 24 -8.82 -3.65 1.98
CA ARG A 24 -9.38 -4.45 3.07
C ARG A 24 -10.44 -5.42 2.59
N ILE A 25 -11.37 -4.97 1.74
CA ILE A 25 -12.44 -5.81 1.16
C ILE A 25 -11.85 -6.94 0.32
N LEU A 26 -10.82 -6.63 -0.48
CA LEU A 26 -10.10 -7.62 -1.29
C LEU A 26 -9.13 -8.49 -0.48
N ASN A 27 -9.01 -8.23 0.83
CA ASN A 27 -8.14 -8.94 1.75
C ASN A 27 -6.70 -9.07 1.23
N THR A 28 -6.15 -8.00 0.65
CA THR A 28 -4.78 -7.99 0.10
C THR A 28 -3.71 -8.17 1.19
N GLY A 29 -4.10 -7.98 2.46
CA GLY A 29 -3.22 -8.02 3.62
C GLY A 29 -2.22 -6.85 3.65
N LEU A 30 -2.42 -5.79 2.87
CA LEU A 30 -1.57 -4.59 2.90
C LEU A 30 -1.97 -3.70 4.08
N ASP A 31 -0.99 -3.27 4.87
CA ASP A 31 -1.20 -2.21 5.85
C ASP A 31 -1.25 -0.82 5.17
N ARG A 32 -1.69 0.21 5.91
CA ARG A 32 -1.80 1.58 5.37
C ARG A 32 -0.46 2.14 4.87
N GLN A 33 0.65 1.81 5.51
CA GLN A 33 1.96 2.31 5.12
C GLN A 33 2.48 1.60 3.85
N GLN A 34 2.26 0.30 3.75
CA GLN A 34 2.53 -0.49 2.55
C GLN A 34 1.71 0.01 1.37
N LEU A 35 0.41 0.24 1.57
CA LEU A 35 -0.46 0.77 0.53
C LEU A 35 -0.01 2.16 0.05
N ALA A 36 0.34 3.06 0.97
CA ALA A 36 0.86 4.39 0.63
C ALA A 36 2.15 4.30 -0.20
N THR A 37 3.05 3.37 0.16
CA THR A 37 4.28 3.15 -0.59
C THR A 37 3.99 2.64 -2.01
N ILE A 38 3.05 1.71 -2.17
CA ILE A 38 2.65 1.18 -3.48
C ILE A 38 2.04 2.29 -4.34
N VAL A 39 1.16 3.12 -3.78
CA VAL A 39 0.55 4.26 -4.49
C VAL A 39 1.63 5.22 -5.00
N GLN A 40 2.60 5.59 -4.15
CA GLN A 40 3.72 6.45 -4.57
C GLN A 40 4.55 5.84 -5.70
N LEU A 41 4.84 4.53 -5.63
CA LEU A 41 5.56 3.84 -6.70
C LEU A 41 4.76 3.84 -8.02
N CYS A 42 3.45 3.62 -7.95
CA CYS A 42 2.57 3.71 -9.11
C CYS A 42 2.53 5.14 -9.70
N GLU A 43 2.51 6.18 -8.85
CA GLU A 43 2.59 7.58 -9.28
C GLU A 43 3.92 7.92 -9.98
N LEU A 44 5.01 7.22 -9.64
CA LEU A 44 6.30 7.31 -10.33
C LEU A 44 6.34 6.53 -11.66
N GLY A 45 5.23 5.92 -12.07
CA GLY A 45 5.12 5.17 -13.32
C GLY A 45 5.58 3.71 -13.22
N VAL A 46 5.76 3.18 -12.01
CA VAL A 46 6.04 1.75 -11.81
C VAL A 46 4.82 0.93 -12.20
N ASN A 47 5.03 -0.15 -12.95
CA ASN A 47 3.97 -1.07 -13.35
C ASN A 47 3.37 -1.77 -12.10
N PRO A 48 2.05 -1.71 -11.89
CA PRO A 48 1.40 -2.26 -10.68
C PRO A 48 1.43 -3.79 -10.65
N GLU A 49 1.39 -4.48 -11.79
CA GLU A 49 1.49 -5.94 -11.85
C GLU A 49 2.87 -6.44 -11.41
N ALA A 50 3.94 -5.77 -11.86
CA ALA A 50 5.30 -6.05 -11.46
C ALA A 50 5.51 -5.79 -9.97
N LEU A 51 4.97 -4.67 -9.46
CA LEU A 51 5.01 -4.34 -8.04
C LEU A 51 4.28 -5.39 -7.19
N ALA A 52 3.12 -5.87 -7.64
CA ALA A 52 2.40 -6.94 -6.97
C ALA A 52 3.20 -8.25 -6.93
N ALA A 53 3.94 -8.58 -7.99
CA ALA A 53 4.83 -9.75 -8.01
C ALA A 53 5.95 -9.62 -6.97
N VAL A 54 6.61 -8.46 -6.90
CA VAL A 54 7.66 -8.17 -5.92
C VAL A 54 7.12 -8.26 -4.48
N VAL A 55 5.96 -7.66 -4.20
CA VAL A 55 5.34 -7.70 -2.85
C VAL A 55 5.04 -9.14 -2.44
N LYS A 56 4.56 -9.98 -3.36
CA LYS A 56 4.31 -11.40 -3.08
C LYS A 56 5.60 -12.16 -2.78
N GLU A 57 6.65 -11.92 -3.55
CA GLU A 57 7.94 -12.59 -3.34
C GLU A 57 8.57 -12.18 -2.00
N VAL A 58 8.59 -10.89 -1.68
CA VAL A 58 9.11 -10.40 -0.38
C VAL A 58 8.35 -11.02 0.79
N ARG A 59 7.02 -11.16 0.69
CA ARG A 59 6.22 -11.82 1.74
C ARG A 59 6.54 -13.31 1.86
N ARG A 60 6.76 -13.98 0.73
CA ARG A 60 7.16 -15.39 0.70
C ARG A 60 8.53 -15.61 1.33
N GLU A 61 9.51 -14.78 1.01
CA GLU A 61 10.86 -14.84 1.59
C GLU A 61 10.85 -14.57 3.11
N ARG A 62 10.02 -13.63 3.57
CA ARG A 62 9.83 -13.36 5.00
C ARG A 62 9.29 -14.59 5.74
N LEU A 63 8.35 -15.31 5.13
CA LEU A 63 7.81 -16.55 5.70
C LEU A 63 8.82 -17.70 5.65
N SER A 64 9.61 -17.82 4.57
CA SER A 64 10.61 -18.88 4.45
C SER A 64 11.81 -18.69 5.38
N MET A 65 12.27 -17.45 5.58
CA MET A 65 13.33 -17.13 6.56
C MET A 65 12.86 -17.27 8.02
N GLY A 66 11.56 -17.14 8.29
CA GLY A 66 11.00 -17.37 9.62
C GLY A 66 10.82 -18.85 10.00
N GLY A 67 11.06 -19.78 9.07
CA GLY A 67 10.76 -21.21 9.22
C GLY A 67 11.94 -22.13 9.57
N SER A 68 13.16 -21.61 9.76
CA SER A 68 14.33 -22.40 10.13
C SER A 68 14.88 -21.94 11.49
N GLY A 69 14.21 -22.36 12.55
CA GLY A 69 14.53 -22.00 13.93
C GLY A 69 13.89 -22.95 14.96
N GLY A 70 13.72 -24.23 14.60
CA GLY A 70 13.24 -25.30 15.47
C GLY A 70 13.80 -26.64 15.00
#